data_AF-A0A923QYM5-F1
#
_entry.id   AF-A0A923QYM5-F1
#
_cell.length_a   1.000
_cell.length_b   1.000
_cell.length_c   1.000
_cell.angle_alpha   90.00
_cell.angle_beta   90.00
_cell.angle_gamma   90.00
#
_symmetry.space_group_name_H-M   'P 1'
#
loop_
_entity.id
_entity.type
_entity.pdbx_description
1 polymer ?
#
loop_
_entity_poly.entity_id
_entity_poly.type
_entity_poly.pdbx_seq_one_letter_code
_entity_poly.pdbx_strand_id
1 'polypeptide(L)'
;MNTNEDRNRPSAPGPASPVVRKKKWPYPFIWLIPILSAICVSLYMRDYFANHGPEITIDFSDATGLRVGEAKVIYRGADIGRVTSIELSENRKRALVHVQMDKQESIFATKGSSFWIVRPEVSESGFSGLGTLFTGPYIAALPGDGDDELEKIEGLSRAPRNTEAGKNFTLTAKQMGHVQEGSAVTYKGIQVGAVQKVALSNEADHLNIEILVWSRYAALVRGNSKFWIASGFDMEGGIFSGVHLKLDSLKTLTTGGITFATPDKDTQGEVKSGTTFPIEVDPKKEWELWSPRIAIGPRAADAAPKAQSLPMPKQEKGKK
;
A
#
# COMPACT_ATOMS: atom_id res chain seq x y z
N MET A 1 81.42 -62.34 -76.19
CA MET A 1 81.97 -62.21 -74.83
C MET A 1 80.80 -62.13 -73.85
N ASN A 2 80.67 -63.15 -72.98
CA ASN A 2 80.44 -63.11 -71.52
C ASN A 2 79.70 -61.89 -70.94
N THR A 3 78.76 -61.96 -69.98
CA THR A 3 78.32 -63.00 -69.03
C THR A 3 77.22 -62.39 -68.15
N ASN A 4 76.47 -63.25 -67.43
CA ASN A 4 75.80 -63.06 -66.14
C ASN A 4 74.27 -62.88 -66.11
N GLU A 5 73.65 -64.00 -65.74
CA GLU A 5 72.46 -64.18 -64.88
C GLU A 5 72.12 -63.01 -63.94
N ASP A 6 70.83 -62.68 -63.79
CA ASP A 6 70.09 -63.02 -62.55
C ASP A 6 68.57 -62.80 -62.71
N ARG A 7 67.81 -63.80 -62.25
CA ARG A 7 66.41 -63.81 -61.77
C ARG A 7 65.24 -63.25 -62.59
N ASN A 8 64.53 -64.23 -63.14
CA ASN A 8 63.07 -64.32 -63.20
C ASN A 8 62.41 -64.20 -61.79
N ARG A 9 61.51 -63.22 -61.61
CA ARG A 9 60.30 -63.32 -60.77
C ARG A 9 59.18 -62.48 -61.38
N PRO A 10 57.98 -63.03 -61.62
CA PRO A 10 56.81 -62.23 -61.98
C PRO A 10 56.36 -61.41 -60.77
N SER A 11 56.28 -60.09 -60.94
CA SER A 11 55.73 -59.16 -59.96
C SER A 11 54.25 -59.49 -59.71
N ALA A 12 53.89 -59.77 -58.46
CA ALA A 12 52.50 -59.99 -58.05
C ALA A 12 51.64 -58.75 -58.35
N PRO A 13 50.37 -58.90 -58.80
CA PRO A 13 49.48 -57.76 -58.97
C PRO A 13 49.21 -57.11 -57.61
N GLY A 14 49.56 -55.84 -57.48
CA GLY A 14 49.30 -55.05 -56.27
C GLY A 14 47.80 -54.97 -55.96
N PRO A 15 47.41 -54.85 -54.68
CA PRO A 15 46.01 -54.89 -54.28
C PRO A 15 45.23 -53.73 -54.90
N ALA A 16 44.10 -54.05 -55.55
CA ALA A 16 43.17 -53.07 -56.07
C ALA A 16 42.69 -52.15 -54.94
N SER A 17 42.93 -50.85 -55.09
CA SER A 17 42.55 -49.86 -54.08
C SER A 17 41.02 -49.80 -53.96
N PRO A 18 40.45 -49.96 -52.75
CA PRO A 18 39.00 -49.88 -52.58
C PRO A 18 38.53 -48.43 -52.80
N VAL A 19 37.69 -48.23 -53.82
CA VAL A 19 37.00 -46.95 -54.05
C VAL A 19 35.91 -46.80 -52.99
N VAL A 20 36.28 -46.25 -51.83
CA VAL A 20 35.33 -45.90 -50.77
C VAL A 20 34.54 -44.68 -51.23
N ARG A 21 33.33 -44.90 -51.77
CA ARG A 21 32.35 -43.82 -51.96
C ARG A 21 31.86 -43.34 -50.60
N LYS A 22 32.55 -42.35 -50.03
CA LYS A 22 32.05 -41.62 -48.85
C LYS A 22 30.77 -40.89 -49.26
N LYS A 23 29.62 -41.42 -48.83
CA LYS A 23 28.32 -40.77 -48.97
C LYS A 23 28.36 -39.47 -48.16
N LYS A 24 28.68 -38.36 -48.82
CA LYS A 24 28.65 -37.01 -48.24
C LYS A 24 27.18 -36.69 -47.96
N TRP A 25 26.74 -36.92 -46.73
CA TRP A 25 25.47 -36.37 -46.29
C TRP A 25 25.65 -34.84 -46.31
N PRO A 26 24.76 -34.06 -46.95
CA PRO A 26 24.90 -32.62 -46.95
C PRO A 26 24.57 -32.18 -45.52
N TYR A 27 25.56 -31.71 -44.77
CA TYR A 27 25.33 -31.25 -43.41
C TYR A 27 25.11 -29.73 -43.39
N PRO A 28 23.86 -29.26 -43.51
CA PRO A 28 23.37 -28.12 -42.73
C PRO A 28 22.49 -28.56 -41.55
N PHE A 29 22.16 -29.87 -41.42
CA PHE A 29 21.29 -30.37 -40.34
C PHE A 29 21.91 -30.27 -38.94
N ILE A 30 23.23 -30.38 -38.79
CA ILE A 30 23.91 -30.21 -37.50
C ILE A 30 23.76 -28.78 -36.97
N TRP A 31 23.60 -27.79 -37.86
CA TRP A 31 23.37 -26.40 -37.49
C TRP A 31 21.88 -26.07 -37.25
N LEU A 32 20.95 -26.95 -37.62
CA LEU A 32 19.53 -26.74 -37.31
C LEU A 32 19.26 -26.81 -35.81
N ILE A 33 19.96 -27.68 -35.07
CA ILE A 33 19.83 -27.79 -33.62
C ILE A 33 20.23 -26.47 -32.91
N PRO A 34 21.43 -25.88 -33.13
CA PRO A 34 21.80 -24.62 -32.52
C PRO A 34 20.95 -23.42 -32.99
N ILE A 35 20.52 -23.39 -34.26
CA ILE A 35 19.60 -22.36 -34.74
C ILE A 35 18.25 -22.48 -34.03
N LEU A 36 17.70 -23.69 -33.93
CA LEU A 36 16.43 -23.94 -33.26
C LEU A 36 16.52 -23.60 -31.77
N SER A 37 17.62 -23.95 -31.09
CA SER A 37 17.83 -23.55 -29.70
C SER A 37 17.96 -22.03 -29.56
N ALA A 38 18.66 -21.36 -30.46
CA ALA A 38 18.80 -19.90 -30.43
C ALA A 38 17.45 -19.20 -30.64
N ILE A 39 16.59 -19.73 -31.52
CA ILE A 39 15.23 -19.23 -31.71
C ILE A 39 14.39 -19.45 -30.44
N CYS A 40 14.42 -20.64 -29.86
CA CYS A 40 13.69 -20.92 -28.61
C CYS A 40 14.16 -20.00 -27.46
N VAL A 41 15.48 -19.80 -27.30
CA VAL A 41 16.05 -18.88 -26.31
C VAL A 41 15.61 -17.44 -26.60
N SER A 42 15.61 -17.02 -27.86
CA SER A 42 15.19 -15.67 -28.25
C SER A 42 13.71 -15.42 -27.98
N LEU A 43 12.84 -16.38 -28.28
CA LEU A 43 11.40 -16.29 -27.99
C LEU A 43 11.12 -16.27 -26.49
N TYR A 44 11.81 -17.13 -25.73
CA TYR A 44 11.72 -17.17 -24.27
C TYR A 44 12.23 -15.87 -23.63
N MET A 45 13.38 -15.34 -24.08
CA MET A 45 13.90 -14.05 -23.64
C MET A 45 12.92 -12.92 -23.94
N ARG A 46 12.28 -12.94 -25.12
CA ARG A 46 11.33 -11.89 -25.49
C ARG A 46 10.11 -11.88 -24.57
N ASP A 47 9.58 -13.05 -24.21
CA ASP A 47 8.48 -13.17 -23.25
C ASP A 47 8.90 -12.79 -21.82
N TYR A 48 10.11 -13.18 -21.41
CA TYR A 48 10.70 -12.77 -20.14
C TYR A 48 10.77 -11.24 -19.99
N PHE A 49 11.39 -10.53 -20.96
CA PHE A 49 11.44 -9.06 -20.92
C PHE A 49 10.10 -8.37 -21.23
N ALA A 50 9.15 -9.07 -21.86
CA ALA A 50 7.84 -8.51 -22.14
C ALA A 50 6.96 -8.44 -20.89
N ASN A 51 7.13 -9.37 -19.94
CA ASN A 51 6.21 -9.52 -18.81
C ASN A 51 6.79 -9.06 -17.46
N HIS A 52 8.11 -8.98 -17.32
CA HIS A 52 8.76 -8.50 -16.08
C HIS A 52 8.91 -6.97 -16.13
N GLY A 53 8.36 -6.28 -15.12
CA GLY A 53 8.51 -4.85 -14.92
C GLY A 53 9.83 -4.47 -14.23
N PRO A 54 9.91 -3.29 -13.63
CA PRO A 54 11.08 -2.90 -12.85
C PRO A 54 11.18 -3.70 -11.54
N GLU A 55 12.41 -3.95 -11.10
CA GLU A 55 12.70 -4.47 -9.76
C GLU A 55 12.97 -3.29 -8.82
N ILE A 56 12.23 -3.25 -7.70
CA ILE A 56 12.37 -2.21 -6.68
C ILE A 56 12.82 -2.82 -5.35
N THR A 57 13.59 -2.06 -4.60
CA THR A 57 14.04 -2.41 -3.25
C THR A 57 13.24 -1.62 -2.23
N ILE A 58 12.47 -2.31 -1.40
CA ILE A 58 11.67 -1.69 -0.34
C ILE A 58 12.37 -1.91 1.00
N ASP A 59 12.71 -0.81 1.68
CA ASP A 59 13.45 -0.81 2.94
C ASP A 59 12.48 -0.83 4.13
N PHE A 60 12.23 -2.00 4.71
CA PHE A 60 11.34 -2.18 5.86
C PHE A 60 12.12 -2.21 7.18
N SER A 61 11.47 -1.74 8.25
CA SER A 61 11.96 -1.92 9.63
C SER A 61 11.92 -3.38 10.07
N ASP A 62 10.95 -4.15 9.58
CA ASP A 62 10.78 -5.57 9.84
C ASP A 62 10.07 -6.24 8.65
N ALA A 63 10.57 -7.41 8.23
CA ALA A 63 9.98 -8.22 7.16
C ALA A 63 9.38 -9.54 7.67
N THR A 64 9.15 -9.66 8.99
CA THR A 64 8.63 -10.89 9.61
C THR A 64 7.34 -11.37 8.93
N GLY A 65 7.37 -12.64 8.51
CA GLY A 65 6.23 -13.34 7.92
C GLY A 65 6.16 -13.26 6.39
N LEU A 66 6.97 -12.43 5.73
CA LEU A 66 7.11 -12.46 4.28
C LEU A 66 7.93 -13.67 3.84
N ARG A 67 7.53 -14.30 2.73
CA ARG A 67 8.23 -15.43 2.12
C ARG A 67 8.61 -15.10 0.68
N VAL A 68 9.86 -15.37 0.34
CA VAL A 68 10.39 -15.20 -1.02
C VAL A 68 9.60 -16.07 -2.00
N GLY A 69 9.17 -15.49 -3.13
CA GLY A 69 8.42 -16.18 -4.17
C GLY A 69 6.93 -16.42 -3.88
N GLU A 70 6.50 -16.34 -2.62
CA GLU A 70 5.09 -16.49 -2.21
C GLU A 70 4.43 -15.15 -1.92
N ALA A 71 5.13 -14.25 -1.24
CA ALA A 71 4.58 -12.95 -0.86
C ALA A 71 4.34 -12.07 -2.10
N LYS A 72 3.10 -11.59 -2.21
CA LYS A 72 2.65 -10.74 -3.31
C LYS A 72 2.61 -9.29 -2.92
N VAL A 73 2.70 -8.42 -3.92
CA VAL A 73 2.37 -7.00 -3.81
C VAL A 73 0.98 -6.80 -4.36
N ILE A 74 0.10 -6.19 -3.57
CA ILE A 74 -1.33 -6.09 -3.85
C ILE A 74 -1.78 -4.63 -3.78
N TYR A 75 -2.51 -4.19 -4.80
CA TYR A 75 -3.23 -2.93 -4.81
C TYR A 75 -4.72 -3.16 -5.05
N ARG A 76 -5.58 -2.66 -4.14
CA ARG A 76 -7.04 -2.81 -4.23
C ARG A 76 -7.52 -4.26 -4.49
N GLY A 77 -6.76 -5.24 -3.99
CA GLY A 77 -7.06 -6.67 -4.16
C GLY A 77 -6.54 -7.31 -5.45
N ALA A 78 -5.89 -6.54 -6.33
CA ALA A 78 -5.20 -7.06 -7.50
C ALA A 78 -3.71 -7.31 -7.20
N ASP A 79 -3.17 -8.42 -7.69
CA ASP A 79 -1.75 -8.74 -7.66
C ASP A 79 -1.02 -7.84 -8.67
N ILE A 80 0.00 -7.12 -8.24
CA ILE A 80 0.77 -6.16 -9.07
C ILE A 80 2.29 -6.41 -9.04
N GLY A 81 2.73 -7.40 -8.25
CA GLY A 81 4.14 -7.75 -8.12
C GLY A 81 4.38 -8.87 -7.13
N ARG A 82 5.65 -9.25 -6.96
CA ARG A 82 6.07 -10.35 -6.09
C ARG A 82 7.43 -10.12 -5.45
N VAL A 83 7.60 -10.60 -4.22
CA VAL A 83 8.88 -10.58 -3.52
C VAL A 83 9.85 -11.59 -4.15
N THR A 84 11.00 -11.11 -4.64
CA THR A 84 12.07 -11.91 -5.27
C THR A 84 13.17 -12.30 -4.30
N SER A 85 13.52 -11.42 -3.36
CA SER A 85 14.49 -11.72 -2.29
C SER A 85 14.29 -10.83 -1.06
N ILE A 86 14.84 -11.28 0.07
CA ILE A 86 14.86 -10.53 1.33
C ILE A 86 16.27 -10.57 1.88
N GLU A 87 16.89 -9.42 2.03
CA GLU A 87 18.24 -9.23 2.55
C GLU A 87 18.21 -8.36 3.81
N LEU A 88 19.24 -8.47 4.65
CA LEU A 88 19.42 -7.56 5.78
C LEU A 88 20.32 -6.42 5.34
N SER A 89 19.99 -5.19 5.75
CA SER A 89 20.88 -4.05 5.58
C SER A 89 22.25 -4.29 6.23
N GLU A 90 23.27 -3.55 5.82
CA GLU A 90 24.64 -3.69 6.35
C GLU A 90 24.70 -3.58 7.89
N ASN A 91 23.88 -2.71 8.47
CA ASN A 91 23.77 -2.53 9.92
C ASN A 91 22.85 -3.55 10.62
N ARG A 92 22.23 -4.47 9.87
CA ARG A 92 21.26 -5.50 10.31
C ARG A 92 20.02 -4.95 11.04
N LYS A 93 19.71 -3.66 10.88
CA LYS A 93 18.55 -3.01 11.51
C LYS A 93 17.32 -2.94 10.63
N ARG A 94 17.47 -3.20 9.33
CA ARG A 94 16.41 -3.09 8.31
C ARG A 94 16.43 -4.33 7.43
N ALA A 95 15.28 -4.66 6.88
CA ALA A 95 15.12 -5.69 5.87
C ALA A 95 14.93 -5.02 4.50
N LEU A 96 15.85 -5.30 3.58
CA LEU A 96 15.79 -4.89 2.19
C LEU A 96 15.02 -5.96 1.42
N VAL A 97 13.79 -5.64 1.02
CA VAL A 97 12.90 -6.55 0.32
C VAL A 97 12.91 -6.19 -1.16
N HIS A 98 13.41 -7.09 -2.00
CA HIS A 98 13.40 -6.92 -3.44
C HIS A 98 12.07 -7.41 -3.99
N VAL A 99 11.46 -6.59 -4.83
CA VAL A 99 10.15 -6.82 -5.41
C VAL A 99 10.24 -6.65 -6.91
N GLN A 100 9.85 -7.69 -7.63
CA GLN A 100 9.61 -7.63 -9.06
C GLN A 100 8.18 -7.14 -9.29
N MET A 101 8.04 -5.95 -9.90
CA MET A 101 6.75 -5.42 -10.30
C MET A 101 6.33 -5.99 -11.67
N ASP A 102 5.03 -6.03 -11.92
CA ASP A 102 4.51 -6.32 -13.25
C ASP A 102 4.73 -5.11 -14.16
N LYS A 103 5.01 -5.36 -15.45
CA LYS A 103 5.36 -4.28 -16.40
C LYS A 103 4.28 -3.21 -16.55
N GLN A 104 3.01 -3.60 -16.44
CA GLN A 104 1.87 -2.67 -16.57
C GLN A 104 1.69 -1.79 -15.32
N GLU A 105 2.34 -2.16 -14.21
CA GLU A 105 2.19 -1.55 -12.89
C GLU A 105 3.46 -0.79 -12.46
N SER A 106 4.25 -0.32 -13.43
CA SER A 106 5.47 0.47 -13.16
C SER A 106 5.17 1.81 -12.47
N ILE A 107 3.92 2.28 -12.49
CA ILE A 107 3.47 3.48 -11.76
C ILE A 107 3.69 3.39 -10.25
N PHE A 108 3.82 2.18 -9.69
CA PHE A 108 4.12 1.97 -8.28
C PHE A 108 5.63 2.03 -7.97
N ALA A 109 6.48 1.99 -9.00
CA ALA A 109 7.93 2.12 -8.86
C ALA A 109 8.40 3.59 -8.87
N THR A 110 7.54 4.53 -8.49
CA THR A 110 7.81 5.96 -8.57
C THR A 110 7.93 6.65 -7.21
N LYS A 111 8.51 7.85 -7.23
CA LYS A 111 8.57 8.73 -6.06
C LYS A 111 7.17 9.04 -5.52
N GLY A 112 7.00 8.82 -4.22
CA GLY A 112 5.73 9.03 -3.50
C GLY A 112 4.89 7.76 -3.35
N SER A 113 5.28 6.67 -4.03
CA SER A 113 4.64 5.37 -3.81
C SER A 113 4.90 4.89 -2.39
N SER A 114 3.87 4.32 -1.76
CA SER A 114 3.89 3.90 -0.36
C SER A 114 3.61 2.41 -0.25
N PHE A 115 4.45 1.70 0.49
CA PHE A 115 4.33 0.25 0.68
C PHE A 115 4.29 -0.10 2.16
N TRP A 116 3.48 -1.08 2.55
CA TRP A 116 3.41 -1.59 3.92
C TRP A 116 3.06 -3.07 3.96
N ILE A 117 3.51 -3.77 5.00
CA ILE A 117 3.20 -5.19 5.18
C ILE A 117 1.87 -5.32 5.91
N VAL A 118 0.92 -6.03 5.30
CA VAL A 118 -0.36 -6.38 5.92
C VAL A 118 -0.21 -7.77 6.54
N ARG A 119 -0.38 -7.82 7.87
CA ARG A 119 -0.33 -9.05 8.66
C ARG A 119 -1.73 -9.39 9.18
N PRO A 120 -2.06 -10.66 9.42
CA PRO A 120 -3.25 -11.02 10.17
C PRO A 120 -3.11 -10.46 11.59
N GLU A 121 -4.02 -9.59 12.00
CA GLU A 121 -4.07 -9.03 13.35
C GLU A 121 -5.33 -9.55 14.06
N VAL A 122 -5.14 -10.14 15.23
CA VAL A 122 -6.24 -10.50 16.13
C VAL A 122 -6.43 -9.31 17.06
N SER A 123 -7.42 -8.46 16.79
CA SER A 123 -7.80 -7.39 17.70
C SER A 123 -8.87 -7.88 18.67
N GLU A 124 -8.87 -7.35 19.89
CA GLU A 124 -9.90 -7.66 20.90
C GLU A 124 -11.33 -7.23 20.46
N SER A 125 -11.42 -6.39 19.42
CA SER A 125 -12.65 -5.91 18.78
C SER A 125 -13.19 -6.79 17.64
N GLY A 126 -12.46 -7.81 17.20
CA GLY A 126 -12.87 -8.69 16.12
C GLY A 126 -11.70 -9.16 15.24
N PHE A 127 -11.99 -10.00 14.25
CA PHE A 127 -10.97 -10.52 13.36
C PHE A 127 -10.83 -9.61 12.12
N SER A 128 -9.68 -8.95 11.96
CA SER A 128 -9.32 -8.24 10.73
C SER A 128 -8.28 -9.06 9.95
N GLY A 129 -8.39 -9.11 8.62
CA GLY A 129 -7.43 -9.85 7.81
C GLY A 129 -7.57 -11.38 7.82
N LEU A 130 -8.76 -11.94 8.07
CA LEU A 130 -8.97 -13.40 7.98
C LEU A 130 -8.56 -14.01 6.63
N GLY A 131 -8.59 -13.23 5.53
CA GLY A 131 -8.10 -13.65 4.21
C GLY A 131 -6.58 -13.92 4.16
N THR A 132 -5.79 -13.34 5.08
CA THR A 132 -4.34 -13.58 5.19
C THR A 132 -4.00 -14.77 6.07
N LEU A 133 -4.95 -15.35 6.81
CA LEU A 133 -4.71 -16.61 7.54
C LEU A 133 -4.43 -17.76 6.58
N PHE A 134 -5.07 -17.77 5.40
CA PHE A 134 -4.85 -18.78 4.38
C PHE A 134 -3.71 -18.43 3.42
N THR A 135 -3.58 -17.15 3.07
CA THR A 135 -2.63 -16.68 2.01
C THR A 135 -1.28 -16.20 2.57
N GLY A 136 -1.20 -15.96 3.88
CA GLY A 136 -0.03 -15.37 4.54
C GLY A 136 0.04 -13.84 4.42
N PRO A 137 1.01 -13.20 5.10
CA PRO A 137 1.28 -11.77 4.98
C PRO A 137 1.63 -11.37 3.53
N TYR A 138 1.20 -10.19 3.13
CA TYR A 138 1.48 -9.62 1.82
C TYR A 138 1.87 -8.14 1.93
N ILE A 139 2.40 -7.57 0.85
CA ILE A 139 2.75 -6.15 0.78
C ILE A 139 1.61 -5.41 0.09
N ALA A 140 1.05 -4.40 0.73
CA ALA A 140 0.10 -3.49 0.09
C ALA A 140 0.83 -2.25 -0.45
N ALA A 141 0.30 -1.68 -1.53
CA ALA A 141 0.88 -0.52 -2.19
C ALA A 141 -0.14 0.62 -2.35
N LEU A 142 0.34 1.87 -2.47
CA LEU A 142 -0.37 3.00 -3.06
C LEU A 142 0.55 3.66 -4.10
N PRO A 143 0.02 4.09 -5.25
CA PRO A 143 0.81 4.77 -6.27
C PRO A 143 1.21 6.18 -5.79
N GLY A 144 2.39 6.62 -6.21
CA GLY A 144 2.84 8.00 -6.03
C GLY A 144 2.42 8.92 -7.17
N ASP A 145 2.49 10.22 -6.92
CA ASP A 145 2.22 11.28 -7.91
C ASP A 145 3.50 11.74 -8.66
N GLY A 146 4.65 11.11 -8.41
CA GLY A 146 5.92 11.44 -9.05
C GLY A 146 6.16 10.65 -10.34
N ASP A 147 6.86 11.27 -11.29
CA ASP A 147 7.29 10.63 -12.55
C ASP A 147 8.68 9.98 -12.43
N ASP A 148 9.42 10.24 -11.36
CA ASP A 148 10.77 9.69 -11.15
C ASP A 148 10.69 8.24 -10.69
N GLU A 149 11.20 7.31 -11.51
CA GLU A 149 11.37 5.91 -11.15
C GLU A 149 12.43 5.76 -10.05
N LEU A 150 12.09 5.04 -8.98
CA LEU A 150 12.97 4.82 -7.83
C LEU A 150 13.28 3.34 -7.68
N GLU A 151 14.57 3.01 -7.72
CA GLU A 151 15.06 1.67 -7.40
C GLU A 151 14.95 1.35 -5.89
N LYS A 152 14.91 2.38 -5.03
CA LYS A 152 14.82 2.21 -3.56
C LYS A 152 13.74 3.09 -2.94
N ILE A 153 12.84 2.46 -2.19
CA ILE A 153 11.68 3.09 -1.54
C ILE A 153 11.64 2.71 -0.06
N GLU A 154 11.26 3.64 0.82
CA GLU A 154 11.08 3.34 2.24
C GLU A 154 9.73 2.64 2.48
N GLY A 155 9.77 1.49 3.15
CA GLY A 155 8.58 0.77 3.57
C GLY A 155 8.00 1.33 4.86
N LEU A 156 6.69 1.59 4.87
CA LEU A 156 5.95 2.06 6.04
C LEU A 156 5.64 0.90 6.99
N SER A 157 5.75 1.15 8.29
CA SER A 157 5.43 0.14 9.32
C SER A 157 3.93 -0.21 9.38
N ARG A 158 3.05 0.66 8.88
CA ARG A 158 1.59 0.51 8.86
C ARG A 158 1.03 1.15 7.60
N ALA A 159 -0.21 0.80 7.25
CA ALA A 159 -0.93 1.46 6.18
C ALA A 159 -0.87 2.98 6.37
N PRO A 160 -0.53 3.76 5.32
CA PRO A 160 -0.72 5.19 5.37
C PRO A 160 -2.19 5.40 5.71
N ARG A 161 -2.46 6.05 6.85
CA ARG A 161 -3.83 6.43 7.18
C ARG A 161 -4.31 7.20 5.97
N ASN A 162 -5.43 6.78 5.35
CA ASN A 162 -6.06 7.55 4.29
C ASN A 162 -6.04 9.00 4.75
N THR A 163 -5.19 9.81 4.13
CA THR A 163 -5.14 11.23 4.39
C THR A 163 -6.34 11.78 3.63
N GLU A 164 -7.55 11.41 4.08
CA GLU A 164 -8.74 12.16 3.75
C GLU A 164 -8.40 13.58 4.21
N ALA A 165 -8.09 14.43 3.24
CA ALA A 165 -7.74 15.80 3.49
C ALA A 165 -8.77 16.38 4.43
N GLY A 166 -8.36 17.20 5.37
CA GLY A 166 -9.25 17.70 6.41
C GLY A 166 -8.61 18.81 7.19
N LYS A 167 -9.32 19.25 8.22
CA LYS A 167 -8.78 20.22 9.18
C LYS A 167 -8.39 19.49 10.45
N ASN A 168 -7.17 19.75 10.90
CA ASN A 168 -6.70 19.32 12.20
C ASN A 168 -7.18 20.30 13.26
N PHE A 169 -7.57 19.80 14.43
CA PHE A 169 -7.87 20.61 15.60
C PHE A 169 -7.20 19.97 16.81
N THR A 170 -6.86 20.79 17.80
CA THR A 170 -6.29 20.30 19.05
C THR A 170 -7.34 20.41 20.13
N LEU A 171 -7.59 19.33 20.86
CA LEU A 171 -8.48 19.35 22.01
C LEU A 171 -7.68 19.28 23.30
N THR A 172 -8.00 20.12 24.27
CA THR A 172 -7.39 20.10 25.60
C THR A 172 -8.30 19.39 26.59
N ALA A 173 -7.74 18.41 27.30
CA ALA A 173 -8.48 17.63 28.29
C ALA A 173 -7.64 17.43 29.56
N LYS A 174 -8.27 17.45 30.74
CA LYS A 174 -7.59 17.17 32.01
C LYS A 174 -7.25 15.69 32.18
N GLN A 175 -8.01 14.81 31.53
CA GLN A 175 -7.87 13.35 31.63
C GLN A 175 -8.20 12.70 30.29
N MET A 176 -7.58 11.56 30.02
CA MET A 176 -7.68 10.86 28.72
C MET A 176 -9.09 10.32 28.45
N GLY A 177 -9.82 9.94 29.51
CA GLY A 177 -11.04 9.17 29.38
C GLY A 177 -10.79 7.86 28.61
N HIS A 178 -11.78 7.42 27.83
CA HIS A 178 -11.68 6.25 26.93
C HIS A 178 -11.26 6.64 25.50
N VAL A 179 -10.47 7.71 25.33
CA VAL A 179 -10.04 8.20 24.01
C VAL A 179 -8.63 7.72 23.71
N GLN A 180 -8.48 7.01 22.60
CA GLN A 180 -7.21 6.55 22.04
C GLN A 180 -7.01 7.02 20.60
N GLU A 181 -5.80 6.88 20.06
CA GLU A 181 -5.59 7.10 18.63
C GLU A 181 -6.50 6.21 17.79
N GLY A 182 -7.09 6.78 16.73
CA GLY A 182 -8.08 6.10 15.90
C GLY A 182 -9.52 6.15 16.43
N SER A 183 -9.75 6.66 17.65
CA SER A 183 -11.11 6.87 18.16
C SER A 183 -11.90 7.77 17.22
N ALA A 184 -13.20 7.48 17.09
CA ALA A 184 -14.07 8.23 16.19
C ALA A 184 -14.30 9.65 16.70
N VAL A 185 -14.27 10.62 15.79
CA VAL A 185 -14.82 11.97 16.01
C VAL A 185 -16.18 12.01 15.34
N THR A 186 -17.22 12.29 16.12
CA THR A 186 -18.61 12.19 15.67
C THR A 186 -19.34 13.53 15.76
N TYR A 187 -20.28 13.73 14.85
CA TYR A 187 -21.25 14.81 14.86
C TYR A 187 -22.64 14.18 14.69
N LYS A 188 -23.52 14.36 15.68
CA LYS A 188 -24.85 13.70 15.69
C LYS A 188 -24.80 12.18 15.51
N GLY A 189 -23.79 11.54 16.12
CA GLY A 189 -23.58 10.09 16.03
C GLY A 189 -22.98 9.59 14.71
N ILE A 190 -22.77 10.46 13.71
CA ILE A 190 -22.10 10.11 12.46
C ILE A 190 -20.61 10.38 12.61
N GLN A 191 -19.77 9.42 12.24
CA GLN A 191 -18.33 9.63 12.19
C GLN A 191 -17.97 10.63 11.09
N VAL A 192 -17.29 11.70 11.48
CA VAL A 192 -16.86 12.81 10.62
C VAL A 192 -15.35 13.03 10.66
N GLY A 193 -14.64 12.25 11.47
CA GLY A 193 -13.20 12.34 11.64
C GLY A 193 -12.66 11.24 12.56
N ALA A 194 -11.39 11.41 12.95
CA ALA A 194 -10.70 10.49 13.84
C ALA A 194 -9.65 11.21 14.69
N VAL A 195 -9.34 10.64 15.86
CA VAL A 195 -8.21 11.05 16.70
C VAL A 195 -6.92 10.62 16.03
N GLN A 196 -6.04 11.59 15.74
CA GLN A 196 -4.75 11.33 15.14
C GLN A 196 -3.70 10.98 16.18
N LYS A 197 -3.63 11.75 17.27
CA LYS A 197 -2.59 11.64 18.29
C LYS A 197 -3.11 12.07 19.64
N VAL A 198 -2.62 11.42 20.69
CA VAL A 198 -2.84 11.84 22.08
C VAL A 198 -1.47 12.05 22.72
N ALA A 199 -1.23 13.24 23.24
CA ALA A 199 0.02 13.59 23.90
C ALA A 199 -0.25 14.37 25.18
N LEU A 200 0.70 14.33 26.11
CA LEU A 200 0.71 15.20 27.27
C LEU A 200 1.23 16.60 26.86
N SER A 201 0.75 17.66 27.50
CA SER A 201 1.33 19.00 27.37
C SER A 201 2.79 19.02 27.82
N ASN A 202 3.54 20.03 27.39
CA ASN A 202 4.95 20.15 27.77
C ASN A 202 5.12 20.33 29.29
N GLU A 203 4.11 20.92 29.94
CA GLU A 203 4.03 21.19 31.38
C GLU A 203 3.34 20.07 32.18
N ALA A 204 2.90 18.99 31.51
CA ALA A 204 2.24 17.84 32.13
C ALA A 204 0.91 18.11 32.87
N ASP A 205 0.27 19.24 32.63
CA ASP A 205 -0.95 19.70 33.30
C ASP A 205 -2.26 19.34 32.55
N HIS A 206 -2.17 19.06 31.25
CA HIS A 206 -3.30 18.65 30.42
C HIS A 206 -2.85 17.75 29.26
N LEU A 207 -3.81 17.11 28.60
CA LEU A 207 -3.60 16.34 27.38
C LEU A 207 -3.94 17.19 26.16
N ASN A 208 -3.09 17.08 25.14
CA ASN A 208 -3.32 17.58 23.78
C ASN A 208 -3.76 16.40 22.90
N ILE A 209 -5.01 16.44 22.47
CA ILE A 209 -5.61 15.44 21.59
C ILE A 209 -5.74 16.05 20.19
N GLU A 210 -4.91 15.59 19.27
CA GLU A 210 -4.98 16.02 17.87
C GLU A 210 -6.06 15.22 17.16
N ILE A 211 -7.07 15.91 16.62
CA ILE A 211 -8.15 15.32 15.83
C ILE A 211 -8.07 15.81 14.38
N LEU A 212 -8.46 14.93 13.45
CA LEU A 212 -8.68 15.29 12.06
C LEU A 212 -10.17 15.19 11.75
N VAL A 213 -10.76 16.29 11.30
CA VAL A 213 -12.11 16.32 10.73
C VAL A 213 -11.99 16.36 9.21
N TRP A 214 -12.60 15.39 8.53
CA TRP A 214 -12.48 15.25 7.07
C TRP A 214 -13.03 16.49 6.34
N SER A 215 -12.47 16.82 5.16
CA SER A 215 -12.77 18.06 4.41
C SER A 215 -14.26 18.26 4.16
N ARG A 216 -14.98 17.16 3.90
CA ARG A 216 -16.43 17.16 3.73
C ARG A 216 -17.16 17.78 4.93
N TYR A 217 -16.67 17.51 6.14
CA TYR A 217 -17.29 17.87 7.40
C TYR A 217 -16.58 19.02 8.12
N ALA A 218 -15.45 19.51 7.60
CA ALA A 218 -14.64 20.54 8.24
C ALA A 218 -15.40 21.84 8.53
N ALA A 219 -16.43 22.17 7.73
CA ALA A 219 -17.30 23.32 7.94
C ALA A 219 -18.24 23.18 9.15
N LEU A 220 -18.45 21.97 9.67
CA LEU A 220 -19.27 21.73 10.87
C LEU A 220 -18.58 22.29 12.12
N VAL A 221 -17.26 22.36 12.15
CA VAL A 221 -16.53 22.92 13.29
C VAL A 221 -16.51 24.45 13.21
N ARG A 222 -17.25 25.06 14.13
CA ARG A 222 -17.32 26.51 14.37
C ARG A 222 -16.59 26.90 15.65
N GLY A 223 -16.24 28.18 15.80
CA GLY A 223 -15.51 28.68 16.98
C GLY A 223 -16.23 28.46 18.31
N ASN A 224 -17.56 28.39 18.29
CA ASN A 224 -18.40 28.11 19.46
C ASN A 224 -18.83 26.64 19.56
N SER A 225 -18.18 25.72 18.83
CA SER A 225 -18.47 24.28 18.94
C SER A 225 -18.05 23.75 20.30
N LYS A 226 -18.84 22.82 20.83
CA LYS A 226 -18.60 22.16 22.11
C LYS A 226 -18.21 20.72 21.86
N PHE A 227 -17.10 20.29 22.44
CA PHE A 227 -16.56 18.94 22.33
C PHE A 227 -16.67 18.24 23.67
N TRP A 228 -17.08 16.98 23.68
CA TRP A 228 -17.08 16.15 24.88
C TRP A 228 -16.74 14.69 24.53
N ILE A 229 -16.34 13.92 25.54
CA ILE A 229 -16.07 12.50 25.38
C ILE A 229 -17.40 11.76 25.50
N ALA A 230 -17.82 11.08 24.44
CA ALA A 230 -18.98 10.19 24.49
C ALA A 230 -18.60 8.93 25.28
N SER A 231 -18.90 8.93 26.58
CA SER A 231 -18.81 7.72 27.43
C SER A 231 -20.21 7.10 27.48
N GLY A 232 -20.34 5.83 27.09
CA GLY A 232 -21.62 5.12 26.99
C GLY A 232 -22.33 4.81 28.32
N PHE A 233 -22.16 5.62 29.37
CA PHE A 233 -22.60 5.30 30.73
C PHE A 233 -23.35 6.40 31.50
N ASP A 234 -23.65 7.58 30.94
CA ASP A 234 -24.55 8.53 31.63
C ASP A 234 -26.03 8.24 31.33
N MET A 235 -26.49 7.11 31.85
CA MET A 235 -27.91 6.87 32.12
C MET A 235 -28.12 6.94 33.63
N GLU A 236 -28.08 8.16 34.19
CA GLU A 236 -28.68 8.44 35.49
C GLU A 236 -30.21 8.34 35.37
N GLY A 237 -30.69 7.10 35.47
CA GLY A 237 -32.10 6.75 35.50
C GLY A 237 -32.22 5.27 35.81
N GLY A 238 -32.49 4.95 37.08
CA GLY A 238 -32.42 3.59 37.61
C GLY A 238 -33.17 2.55 36.79
N ILE A 239 -32.46 1.51 36.34
CA ILE A 239 -33.04 0.32 35.73
C ILE A 239 -32.56 -0.92 36.49
N PHE A 240 -32.91 -1.00 37.77
CA PHE A 240 -32.97 -2.28 38.50
C PHE A 240 -34.35 -2.95 38.32
N SER A 241 -35.00 -2.80 37.16
CA SER A 241 -36.16 -3.64 36.82
C SER A 241 -35.80 -4.56 35.66
N GLY A 242 -35.21 -5.71 36.02
CA GLY A 242 -35.24 -6.98 35.30
C GLY A 242 -35.46 -6.96 33.78
N VAL A 243 -34.44 -6.60 33.01
CA VAL A 243 -34.40 -6.89 31.57
C VAL A 243 -33.17 -7.73 31.25
N HIS A 244 -33.39 -8.97 30.82
CA HIS A 244 -32.36 -9.79 30.16
C HIS A 244 -32.00 -9.15 28.82
N LEU A 245 -30.95 -8.32 28.84
CA LEU A 245 -30.38 -7.72 27.64
C LEU A 245 -29.37 -8.69 27.02
N LYS A 246 -29.57 -9.01 25.74
CA LYS A 246 -28.65 -9.78 24.90
C LYS A 246 -27.32 -9.03 24.83
N LEU A 247 -26.26 -9.66 25.36
CA LEU A 247 -24.91 -9.10 25.51
C LEU A 247 -24.22 -8.81 24.16
N ASP A 248 -24.75 -9.30 23.04
CA ASP A 248 -24.14 -9.14 21.72
C ASP A 248 -24.26 -7.72 21.14
N SER A 249 -25.24 -6.92 21.58
CA SER A 249 -25.45 -5.54 21.09
C SER A 249 -24.68 -4.47 21.87
N LEU A 250 -23.97 -4.84 22.94
CA LEU A 250 -23.15 -3.92 23.76
C LEU A 250 -21.73 -3.73 23.21
N LYS A 251 -21.28 -4.58 22.27
CA LYS A 251 -19.89 -4.58 21.78
C LYS A 251 -19.55 -3.43 20.84
N THR A 252 -20.54 -2.70 20.32
CA THR A 252 -20.37 -1.48 19.50
C THR A 252 -20.32 -0.19 20.32
N LEU A 253 -20.55 -0.26 21.64
CA LEU A 253 -20.53 0.90 22.55
C LEU A 253 -19.19 1.07 23.30
N THR A 254 -18.21 0.20 23.06
CA THR A 254 -16.95 0.13 23.83
C THR A 254 -15.80 0.95 23.26
N THR A 255 -15.90 1.47 22.03
CA THR A 255 -14.89 2.40 21.50
C THR A 255 -15.31 3.81 21.88
N GLY A 256 -14.79 4.29 23.01
CA GLY A 256 -14.95 5.69 23.41
C GLY A 256 -14.59 6.63 22.26
N GLY A 257 -15.37 7.69 22.11
CA GLY A 257 -15.23 8.63 21.00
C GLY A 257 -15.30 10.07 21.47
N ILE A 258 -14.88 10.98 20.60
CA ILE A 258 -15.13 12.39 20.79
C ILE A 258 -16.37 12.75 19.97
N THR A 259 -17.29 13.48 20.58
CA THR A 259 -18.44 14.05 19.88
C THR A 259 -18.42 15.56 20.03
N PHE A 260 -19.00 16.25 19.06
CA PHE A 260 -19.19 17.68 19.16
C PHE A 260 -20.53 18.13 18.61
N ALA A 261 -20.95 19.30 19.10
CA ALA A 261 -22.13 19.99 18.61
C ALA A 261 -21.81 21.47 18.39
N THR A 262 -22.56 22.06 17.48
CA THR A 262 -22.49 23.47 17.14
C THR A 262 -23.82 24.11 17.47
N PRO A 263 -23.86 25.23 18.20
CA PRO A 263 -25.10 25.92 18.52
C PRO A 263 -25.90 26.33 17.27
N ASP A 264 -27.24 26.37 17.38
CA ASP A 264 -28.12 26.82 16.30
C ASP A 264 -27.80 28.23 15.80
N LYS A 265 -27.35 29.08 16.72
CA LYS A 265 -26.83 30.42 16.43
C LYS A 265 -25.31 30.36 16.45
N ASP A 266 -24.73 30.22 15.26
CA ASP A 266 -23.29 30.40 15.08
C ASP A 266 -22.93 31.88 15.25
N THR A 267 -22.10 32.19 16.26
CA THR A 267 -21.62 33.54 16.56
C THR A 267 -20.15 33.74 16.19
N GLN A 268 -19.44 32.68 15.80
CA GLN A 268 -17.98 32.72 15.62
C GLN A 268 -17.52 32.26 14.24
N GLY A 269 -18.39 31.65 13.44
CA GLY A 269 -18.09 31.27 12.08
C GLY A 269 -17.10 30.11 11.97
N GLU A 270 -16.60 29.90 10.77
CA GLU A 270 -15.63 28.85 10.47
C GLU A 270 -14.27 29.12 11.12
N VAL A 271 -13.67 28.07 11.67
CA VAL A 271 -12.32 28.14 12.24
C VAL A 271 -11.25 27.61 11.29
N LYS A 272 -10.02 28.07 11.53
CA LYS A 272 -8.83 27.61 10.83
C LYS A 272 -8.40 26.24 11.36
N SER A 273 -7.69 25.48 10.53
CA SER A 273 -6.99 24.29 11.02
C SER A 273 -5.97 24.70 12.09
N GLY A 274 -5.82 23.87 13.12
CA GLY A 274 -4.96 24.08 14.28
C GLY A 274 -5.62 24.84 15.42
N THR A 275 -6.89 25.24 15.31
CA THR A 275 -7.61 25.85 16.43
C THR A 275 -7.75 24.87 17.59
N THR A 276 -7.53 25.38 18.80
CA THR A 276 -7.63 24.61 20.04
C THR A 276 -9.01 24.75 20.68
N PHE A 277 -9.60 23.65 21.13
CA PHE A 277 -10.87 23.62 21.87
C PHE A 277 -10.73 22.85 23.19
N PRO A 278 -11.38 23.30 24.28
CA PRO A 278 -11.47 22.49 25.48
C PRO A 278 -12.47 21.35 25.31
N ILE A 279 -12.14 20.17 25.87
CA ILE A 279 -13.12 19.12 26.11
C ILE A 279 -13.94 19.49 27.35
N GLU A 280 -15.25 19.58 27.16
CA GLU A 280 -16.22 19.82 28.21
C GLU A 280 -16.43 18.52 29.00
N VAL A 281 -16.29 18.60 30.33
CA VAL A 281 -16.41 17.45 31.24
C VAL A 281 -17.87 17.11 31.53
N ASP A 282 -18.73 18.12 31.57
CA ASP A 282 -20.15 18.00 31.88
C ASP A 282 -20.98 18.50 30.68
N PRO A 283 -21.28 17.60 29.70
CA PRO A 283 -21.99 17.98 28.50
C PRO A 283 -23.46 18.28 28.80
N LYS A 284 -23.95 19.44 28.35
CA LYS A 284 -25.36 19.79 28.53
C LYS A 284 -26.23 19.02 27.54
N LYS A 285 -27.34 18.45 28.03
CA LYS A 285 -28.34 17.74 27.20
C LYS A 285 -28.88 18.57 26.04
N GLU A 286 -28.92 19.90 26.18
CA GLU A 286 -29.36 20.80 25.12
C GLU A 286 -28.46 20.79 23.87
N TRP A 287 -27.19 20.42 24.01
CA TRP A 287 -26.22 20.41 22.92
C TRP A 287 -26.52 19.34 21.87
N GLU A 288 -27.07 18.20 22.31
CA GLU A 288 -27.47 17.11 21.41
C GLU A 288 -28.69 17.47 20.55
N LEU A 289 -29.49 18.43 21.01
CA LEU A 289 -30.69 18.89 20.31
C LEU A 289 -30.38 19.95 19.24
N TRP A 290 -29.21 20.60 19.31
CA TRP A 290 -28.83 21.62 18.34
C TRP A 290 -28.79 21.07 16.90
N SER A 291 -29.35 21.84 15.98
CA SER A 291 -29.51 21.49 14.58
C SER A 291 -29.28 22.68 13.65
N PRO A 292 -28.09 23.31 13.68
CA PRO A 292 -27.77 24.40 12.78
C PRO A 292 -27.76 23.91 11.33
N ARG A 293 -28.17 24.79 10.40
CA ARG A 293 -28.10 24.54 8.97
C ARG A 293 -26.71 24.92 8.45
N ILE A 294 -25.80 23.95 8.44
CA ILE A 294 -24.43 24.11 7.93
C ILE A 294 -24.26 23.25 6.67
N ALA A 295 -23.82 23.86 5.57
CA ALA A 295 -23.50 23.14 4.35
C ALA A 295 -22.22 22.30 4.52
N ILE A 296 -22.27 21.04 4.09
CA ILE A 296 -21.11 20.13 4.03
C ILE A 296 -20.52 20.11 2.61
N GLY A 297 -19.24 19.79 2.50
CA GLY A 297 -18.54 19.68 1.23
C GLY A 297 -18.99 18.49 0.37
N PRO A 298 -18.51 18.41 -0.88
CA PRO A 298 -18.73 17.24 -1.74
C PRO A 298 -18.10 15.98 -1.12
N ARG A 299 -18.62 14.80 -1.48
CA ARG A 299 -18.02 13.53 -1.05
C ARG A 299 -16.66 13.38 -1.72
N ALA A 300 -15.67 12.85 -1.01
CA ALA A 300 -14.32 12.64 -1.56
C ALA A 300 -14.32 11.79 -2.84
N ALA A 301 -15.27 10.86 -2.98
CA ALA A 301 -15.47 10.06 -4.20
C ALA A 301 -15.96 10.87 -5.42
N ASP A 302 -16.65 11.99 -5.18
CA ASP A 302 -17.19 12.87 -6.24
C ASP A 302 -16.19 13.96 -6.63
N ALA A 303 -15.18 14.20 -5.77
CA ALA A 303 -14.05 15.07 -6.05
C ALA A 303 -13.01 14.30 -6.90
N ALA A 304 -13.37 13.97 -8.14
CA ALA A 304 -12.40 13.47 -9.11
C ALA A 304 -11.20 14.44 -9.17
N PRO A 305 -9.94 13.96 -9.25
CA PRO A 305 -8.81 14.84 -9.46
C PRO A 305 -9.09 15.62 -10.75
N LYS A 306 -9.05 16.96 -10.67
CA LYS A 306 -9.06 17.80 -11.86
C LYS A 306 -7.92 17.29 -12.74
N ALA A 307 -8.26 16.60 -13.83
CA ALA A 307 -7.31 16.26 -14.87
C ALA A 307 -6.60 17.55 -15.26
N GLN A 308 -5.34 17.70 -14.82
CA GLN A 308 -4.49 18.77 -15.31
C GLN A 308 -4.33 18.48 -16.79
N SER A 309 -4.95 19.34 -17.61
CA SER A 309 -4.84 19.29 -19.05
C SER A 309 -3.37 19.35 -19.43
N LEU A 310 -2.82 18.21 -19.87
CA LEU A 310 -1.50 18.11 -20.48
C LEU A 310 -1.37 19.18 -21.57
N PRO A 311 -0.32 20.02 -21.57
CA PRO A 311 -0.08 20.92 -22.67
C PRO A 311 0.23 20.10 -23.93
N MET A 312 -0.55 20.31 -24.99
CA MET A 312 -0.33 19.63 -26.27
C MET A 312 1.07 19.93 -26.82
N PRO A 313 1.77 18.93 -27.40
CA PRO A 313 3.07 19.15 -28.01
C PRO A 313 2.95 20.13 -29.18
N LYS A 314 3.80 21.16 -29.18
CA LYS A 314 3.92 22.11 -30.29
C LYS A 314 4.25 21.33 -31.56
N GLN A 315 3.34 21.39 -32.53
CA GLN A 315 3.58 20.97 -33.90
C GLN A 315 4.80 21.74 -34.45
N GLU A 316 5.87 21.00 -34.69
CA GLU A 316 7.08 21.48 -35.34
C GLU A 316 6.75 21.79 -36.81
N LYS A 317 6.68 23.09 -37.14
CA LYS A 317 6.54 23.53 -38.53
C LYS A 317 7.84 23.19 -39.26
N GLY A 318 7.76 22.22 -40.16
CA GLY A 318 8.81 21.90 -41.12
C GLY A 318 9.28 23.15 -41.85
N LYS A 319 10.60 23.38 -41.80
CA LYS A 319 11.30 24.28 -42.72
C LYS A 319 11.67 23.48 -43.97
N LYS A 320 11.15 23.95 -45.11
CA LYS A 320 11.77 23.75 -46.42
C LYS A 320 13.11 24.45 -46.48
#